data_AF-A0A1S0U9Q4-F1
#
_entry.id   AF-A0A1S0U9Q4-F1
#
_cell.length_a   1.000
_cell.length_b   1.000
_cell.length_c   1.000
_cell.angle_alpha   90.00
_cell.angle_beta   90.00
_cell.angle_gamma   90.00
#
_symmetry.space_group_name_H-M   'P 1'
#
loop_
_entity.id
_entity.type
_entity.pdbx_description
1 polymer ?
#
loop_
_entity_poly.entity_id
_entity_poly.type
_entity_poly.pdbx_seq_one_letter_code
_entity_poly.pdbx_strand_id
1 'polypeptide(L)'
;MLMHRKDTLTFGFLLIILIIILPPLTVKFLDCATKCYVGRNFEYISRSCQGGGSSSKDFVCQKFICEGGKSPFILRTCANKRFGCLAGPATCRFSGGTGSCARCTTNNCNL
;
A
#
# COMPACT_ATOMS: atom_id res chain seq x y z
N MET A 1 -14.53 26.59 -53.36
CA MET A 1 -13.44 26.81 -52.38
C MET A 1 -14.01 27.72 -51.30
N LEU A 2 -14.08 27.41 -50.00
CA LEU A 2 -13.45 26.40 -49.18
C LEU A 2 -14.43 26.18 -48.00
N MET A 3 -15.07 25.01 -47.96
CA MET A 3 -15.77 24.47 -46.78
C MET A 3 -14.71 24.04 -45.75
N HIS A 4 -14.11 24.97 -45.00
CA HIS A 4 -13.00 24.58 -44.11
C HIS A 4 -12.86 25.35 -42.79
N ARG A 5 -13.84 26.17 -42.38
CA ARG A 5 -13.69 27.01 -41.17
C ARG A 5 -14.51 26.58 -39.95
N LYS A 6 -15.50 25.69 -40.11
CA LYS A 6 -16.37 25.26 -38.99
C LYS A 6 -15.89 23.97 -38.31
N ASP A 7 -15.15 23.12 -39.01
CA ASP A 7 -14.72 21.80 -38.51
C ASP A 7 -13.49 21.84 -37.59
N THR A 8 -12.66 22.89 -37.70
CA THR A 8 -11.42 23.03 -36.91
C THR A 8 -11.70 23.35 -35.43
N LEU A 9 -12.80 24.08 -35.16
CA LEU A 9 -13.14 24.57 -33.81
C LEU A 9 -13.78 23.45 -32.97
N THR A 10 -14.59 22.59 -33.58
CA THR A 10 -15.20 21.40 -32.97
C THR A 10 -14.16 20.32 -32.67
N PHE A 11 -13.21 20.08 -33.56
CA PHE A 11 -12.15 19.08 -33.35
C PHE A 11 -11.20 19.48 -32.20
N GLY A 12 -10.85 20.77 -32.12
CA GLY A 12 -10.04 21.31 -31.03
C GLY A 12 -10.73 21.22 -29.66
N PHE A 13 -12.02 21.54 -29.59
CA PHE A 13 -12.82 21.42 -28.36
C PHE A 13 -12.97 19.95 -27.89
N LEU A 14 -13.22 19.02 -28.82
CA LEU A 14 -13.28 17.59 -28.52
C LEU A 14 -11.94 17.05 -27.98
N LEU A 15 -10.82 17.47 -28.55
CA LEU A 15 -9.47 17.15 -28.06
C LEU A 15 -9.20 17.71 -26.66
N ILE A 16 -9.59 18.96 -26.40
CA ILE A 16 -9.43 19.58 -25.07
C ILE A 16 -10.30 18.87 -24.02
N ILE A 17 -11.54 18.52 -24.36
CA ILE A 17 -12.43 17.74 -23.49
C ILE A 17 -11.83 16.35 -23.22
N LEU A 18 -11.27 15.68 -24.23
CA LEU A 18 -10.56 14.41 -24.06
C LEU A 18 -9.36 14.59 -23.10
N ILE A 19 -8.53 15.62 -23.30
CA ILE A 19 -7.34 15.90 -22.47
C ILE A 19 -7.70 16.37 -21.06
N ILE A 20 -8.90 16.91 -20.80
CA ILE A 20 -9.33 17.34 -19.45
C ILE A 20 -10.03 16.20 -18.70
N ILE A 21 -10.79 15.33 -19.39
CA ILE A 21 -11.54 14.23 -18.78
C ILE A 21 -10.67 12.95 -18.61
N LEU A 22 -9.65 12.75 -19.45
CA LEU A 22 -8.78 11.57 -19.39
C LEU A 22 -7.73 11.57 -18.24
N PRO A 23 -7.10 12.70 -17.84
CA PRO A 23 -6.06 12.69 -16.81
C PRO A 23 -6.53 12.51 -15.36
N PRO A 24 -7.77 12.80 -14.90
CA PRO A 24 -8.16 12.47 -13.53
C PRO A 24 -8.25 10.97 -13.27
N LEU A 25 -8.24 10.12 -14.30
CA LEU A 25 -8.26 8.66 -14.16
C LEU A 25 -6.87 8.01 -14.04
N THR A 26 -5.81 8.77 -14.33
CA THR A 26 -4.44 8.26 -14.34
C THR A 26 -3.57 9.12 -13.44
N VAL A 27 -3.46 8.77 -12.16
CA VAL A 27 -2.22 8.54 -11.41
C VAL A 27 -2.64 8.36 -9.94
N LYS A 28 -3.10 7.17 -9.55
CA LYS A 28 -2.95 6.76 -8.15
C LYS A 28 -1.47 6.49 -7.98
N PHE A 29 -0.73 7.47 -7.46
CA PHE A 29 0.60 7.22 -6.94
C PHE A 29 0.45 6.08 -5.93
N LEU A 30 0.93 4.91 -6.31
CA LEU A 30 0.95 3.76 -5.43
C LEU A 30 2.06 4.07 -4.43
N ASP A 31 1.72 4.85 -3.40
CA ASP A 31 2.64 5.12 -2.31
C ASP A 31 3.06 3.78 -1.73
N CYS A 32 4.36 3.56 -1.67
CA CYS A 32 4.93 2.33 -1.15
C CYS A 32 5.90 2.69 -0.04
N ALA A 33 5.86 1.90 1.02
CA ALA A 33 6.70 2.15 2.17
C ALA A 33 8.12 1.65 1.85
N THR A 34 9.10 2.54 2.00
CA THR A 34 10.52 2.20 1.89
C THR A 34 11.11 1.81 3.24
N LYS A 35 10.54 2.30 4.34
CA LYS A 35 10.93 1.99 5.72
C LYS A 35 9.72 1.62 6.56
N CYS A 36 9.86 0.60 7.39
CA CYS A 36 8.84 0.18 8.34
C CYS A 36 9.46 -0.16 9.69
N TYR A 37 8.68 -0.09 10.75
CA TYR A 37 9.04 -0.73 12.00
C TYR A 37 8.97 -2.24 11.82
N VAL A 38 9.99 -2.95 12.31
CA VAL A 38 10.02 -4.40 12.29
C VAL A 38 10.49 -4.94 13.62
N GLY A 39 9.76 -5.92 14.14
CA GLY A 39 10.02 -6.54 15.43
C GLY A 39 8.74 -6.92 16.17
N ARG A 40 8.88 -7.32 17.43
CA ARG A 40 7.79 -7.85 18.26
C ARG A 40 7.62 -7.01 19.52
N ASN A 41 6.38 -6.72 19.90
CA ASN A 41 6.02 -5.98 21.10
C ASN A 41 6.75 -4.63 21.17
N PHE A 42 7.61 -4.44 22.17
CA PHE A 42 8.42 -3.23 22.36
C PHE A 42 9.81 -3.33 21.72
N GLU A 43 10.18 -4.51 21.23
CA GLU A 43 11.46 -4.78 20.56
C GLU A 43 11.28 -4.62 19.05
N TYR A 44 11.23 -3.38 18.57
CA TYR A 44 11.11 -3.07 17.15
C TYR A 44 12.07 -1.96 16.72
N ILE A 45 12.53 -2.04 15.47
CA ILE A 45 13.43 -1.06 14.88
C ILE A 45 12.88 -0.57 13.54
N SER A 46 13.12 0.70 13.20
CA SER A 46 12.84 1.23 11.86
C SER A 46 13.93 0.73 10.91
N ARG A 47 13.55 -0.07 9.91
CA ARG A 47 14.49 -0.57 8.90
C ARG A 47 13.93 -0.44 7.49
N SER A 48 14.83 -0.32 6.52
CA SER A 48 14.46 -0.34 5.11
C SER A 48 13.89 -1.71 4.74
N CYS A 49 12.82 -1.73 3.97
CA CYS A 49 12.25 -2.98 3.46
C CYS A 49 13.15 -3.51 2.32
N GLN A 50 14.04 -4.45 2.65
CA GLN A 50 14.88 -5.18 1.69
C GLN A 50 14.50 -6.66 1.71
N GLY A 51 14.16 -7.22 0.54
CA GLY A 51 13.96 -8.66 0.41
C GLY A 51 13.46 -9.13 -0.98
N GLY A 52 14.31 -9.82 -1.73
CA GLY A 52 13.87 -10.93 -2.59
C GLY A 52 13.52 -10.69 -4.06
N GLY A 53 13.46 -9.45 -4.55
CA GLY A 53 13.23 -9.19 -5.98
C GLY A 53 12.37 -7.96 -6.24
N SER A 54 12.83 -7.14 -7.18
CA SER A 54 12.19 -5.96 -7.78
C SER A 54 11.55 -4.93 -6.84
N SER A 55 12.31 -3.86 -6.60
CA SER A 55 11.85 -2.50 -6.37
C SER A 55 11.03 -2.25 -5.08
N SER A 56 11.45 -1.26 -4.30
CA SER A 56 10.75 -0.72 -3.12
C SER A 56 9.29 -0.29 -3.34
N LYS A 57 8.82 -0.30 -4.58
CA LYS A 57 7.43 -0.05 -5.00
C LYS A 57 6.47 -1.21 -4.73
N ASP A 58 6.94 -2.30 -4.16
CA ASP A 58 6.10 -3.46 -3.86
C ASP A 58 5.92 -3.72 -2.36
N PHE A 59 6.45 -2.88 -1.47
CA PHE A 59 6.37 -3.07 -0.02
C PHE A 59 5.40 -2.10 0.68
N VAL A 60 4.75 -2.61 1.71
CA VAL A 60 3.89 -1.89 2.66
C VAL A 60 4.27 -2.27 4.08
N CYS A 61 4.02 -1.38 5.03
CA CYS A 61 4.20 -1.70 6.43
C CYS A 61 2.99 -2.46 6.96
N GLN A 62 3.25 -3.47 7.78
CA GLN A 62 2.24 -4.30 8.41
C GLN A 62 2.36 -4.20 9.94
N LYS A 63 1.23 -4.10 10.63
CA LYS A 63 1.09 -4.28 12.08
C LYS A 63 0.02 -5.34 12.35
N PHE A 64 0.41 -6.40 13.04
CA PHE A 64 -0.48 -7.44 13.51
C PHE A 64 -0.58 -7.36 15.03
N ILE A 65 -1.78 -7.39 15.57
CA ILE A 65 -2.05 -7.36 17.01
C ILE A 65 -2.77 -8.65 17.35
N CYS A 66 -2.17 -9.47 18.22
CA CYS A 66 -2.79 -10.63 18.83
C CYS A 66 -3.26 -10.26 20.23
N GLU A 67 -4.57 -10.33 20.46
CA GLU A 67 -5.19 -10.09 21.76
C GLU A 67 -5.76 -11.39 22.33
N GLY A 68 -5.75 -11.51 23.66
CA GLY A 68 -6.18 -12.71 24.36
C GLY A 68 -5.27 -13.92 24.11
N GLY A 69 -5.79 -15.11 24.41
CA GLY A 69 -5.04 -16.36 24.33
C GLY A 69 -3.91 -16.46 25.37
N LYS A 70 -3.09 -17.51 25.22
CA LYS A 70 -1.95 -17.79 26.12
C LYS A 70 -0.77 -16.85 25.93
N SER A 71 -0.68 -16.16 24.79
CA SER A 71 0.47 -15.32 24.45
C SER A 71 0.03 -14.16 23.54
N PRO A 72 -0.38 -13.01 24.13
CA PRO A 72 -0.65 -11.81 23.35
C PRO A 72 0.66 -11.20 22.84
N PHE A 73 0.64 -10.65 21.63
CA PHE A 73 1.80 -10.00 21.03
C PHE A 73 1.41 -9.03 19.92
N ILE A 74 2.29 -8.07 19.65
CA ILE A 74 2.22 -7.17 18.50
C ILE A 74 3.39 -7.52 17.59
N LEU A 75 3.15 -7.69 16.29
CA LEU A 75 4.19 -7.96 15.31
C LEU A 75 4.17 -6.88 14.23
N ARG A 76 5.32 -6.29 13.97
CA ARG A 76 5.52 -5.28 12.92
C ARG A 76 6.47 -5.85 11.88
N THR A 77 6.15 -5.70 10.60
CA THR A 77 6.95 -6.24 9.50
C THR A 77 6.84 -5.37 8.24
N CYS A 78 7.82 -5.52 7.35
CA CYS A 78 7.63 -5.20 5.94
C CYS A 78 6.88 -6.36 5.28
N ALA A 79 5.85 -6.06 4.50
CA ALA A 79 5.11 -7.04 3.73
C ALA A 79 5.04 -6.63 2.26
N ASN A 80 5.03 -7.59 1.35
CA ASN A 80 4.74 -7.29 -0.05
C ASN A 80 3.26 -6.89 -0.17
N LYS A 81 2.96 -5.81 -0.91
CA LYS A 81 1.60 -5.31 -1.14
C LYS A 81 0.64 -6.35 -1.73
N ARG A 82 1.17 -7.34 -2.46
CA ARG A 82 0.40 -8.44 -3.08
C ARG A 82 -0.05 -9.48 -2.05
N PHE A 83 0.67 -9.61 -0.95
CA PHE A 83 0.33 -10.57 0.10
C PHE A 83 -0.43 -9.90 1.23
N GLY A 84 -1.36 -10.66 1.81
CA GLY A 84 -2.09 -10.25 3.01
C GLY A 84 -1.21 -10.26 4.25
N CYS A 85 -1.86 -10.20 5.41
CA CYS A 85 -1.18 -10.32 6.68
C CYS A 85 -0.75 -11.76 6.93
N LEU A 86 0.45 -12.13 6.50
CA LEU A 86 0.95 -13.50 6.61
C LEU A 86 1.54 -13.81 7.99
N ALA A 87 2.19 -12.82 8.60
CA ALA A 87 2.89 -13.02 9.87
C ALA A 87 1.96 -12.77 11.07
N GLY A 88 1.81 -13.77 11.95
CA GLY A 88 1.07 -13.65 13.21
C GLY A 88 -0.25 -14.44 13.34
N PRO A 89 -1.16 -14.50 12.33
CA PRO A 89 -2.49 -15.09 12.52
C PRO A 89 -2.50 -16.54 13.00
N ALA A 90 -1.65 -17.40 12.42
CA ALA A 90 -1.61 -18.82 12.78
C ALA A 90 -1.18 -19.02 14.24
N THR A 91 -0.10 -18.36 14.68
CA THR A 91 0.40 -18.42 16.05
C THR A 91 -0.59 -17.83 17.06
N CYS A 92 -1.26 -16.73 16.69
CA CYS A 92 -2.27 -16.10 17.53
C CYS A 92 -3.46 -17.04 17.76
N ARG A 93 -3.98 -17.63 16.68
CA ARG A 93 -5.10 -18.58 16.73
C ARG A 93 -4.73 -19.84 17.50
N PHE A 94 -3.52 -20.37 17.30
CA PHE A 94 -3.01 -21.52 18.05
C PHE A 94 -2.96 -21.25 19.57
N SER A 95 -2.66 -20.02 19.96
CA SER A 95 -2.67 -19.61 21.37
C SER A 95 -4.08 -19.38 21.93
N GLY A 96 -5.13 -19.53 21.13
CA GLY A 96 -6.51 -19.19 21.50
C GLY A 96 -6.80 -17.68 21.51
N GLY A 97 -5.95 -16.88 20.87
CA GLY A 97 -6.11 -15.43 20.75
C GLY A 97 -6.86 -15.02 19.47
N THR A 98 -7.27 -13.76 19.43
CA THR A 98 -7.86 -13.12 18.24
C THR A 98 -6.88 -12.10 17.67
N GLY A 99 -6.65 -12.21 16.37
CA GLY A 99 -5.69 -11.36 15.65
C GLY A 99 -6.38 -10.29 14.81
N SER A 100 -5.88 -9.06 14.88
CA SER A 100 -6.22 -8.00 13.92
C SER A 100 -4.96 -7.59 13.16
N CYS A 101 -5.15 -7.10 11.93
CA CYS A 101 -4.03 -6.66 11.11
C CYS A 101 -4.34 -5.39 10.34
N ALA A 102 -3.41 -4.45 10.41
CA ALA A 102 -3.42 -3.21 9.64
C ALA A 102 -2.23 -3.16 8.68
N ARG A 103 -2.44 -2.55 7.53
CA ARG A 103 -1.42 -2.27 6.51
C ARG A 103 -1.46 -0.81 6.13
N CYS A 104 -0.29 -0.24 5.85
CA CYS A 104 -0.17 1.17 5.49
C CYS A 104 1.05 1.39 4.58
N THR A 105 1.00 2.45 3.78
CA THR A 105 1.90 2.71 2.65
C THR A 105 2.95 3.78 2.92
N THR A 106 2.81 4.52 4.02
CA THR A 106 3.75 5.57 4.41
C THR A 106 4.90 5.00 5.23
N ASN A 107 6.05 5.69 5.25
CA ASN A 107 7.19 5.21 6.01
C ASN A 107 6.89 5.17 7.51
N ASN A 108 7.23 4.06 8.16
CA ASN A 108 7.09 3.86 9.61
C ASN A 108 5.66 4.07 10.14
N CYS A 109 4.64 3.85 9.31
CA CYS A 109 3.24 4.05 9.67
C CYS A 109 2.65 2.95 10.56
N ASN A 110 3.41 1.87 10.80
CA ASN A 110 2.98 0.70 11.54
C ASN A 110 3.41 0.74 13.02
N LEU A 111 3.41 1.93 13.62
CA LEU A 111 3.68 2.12 15.06
C LEU A 111 2.69 1.32 15.90
#